data_AF-A0A2S7T2Q0-F1
#
_entry.id   AF-A0A2S7T2Q0-F1
#
_cell.length_a   1.000
_cell.length_b   1.000
_cell.length_c   1.000
_cell.angle_alpha   90.00
_cell.angle_beta   90.00
_cell.angle_gamma   90.00
#
_symmetry.space_group_name_H-M   'P 1'
#
loop_
_entity.id
_entity.type
_entity.pdbx_description
1 polymer ?
#
loop_
_entity_poly.entity_id
_entity_poly.type
_entity_poly.pdbx_seq_one_letter_code
_entity_poly.pdbx_strand_id
1 'polypeptide(L)'
;MFDMTYDLHAYVLPNFRKQGHLSLALPQSIIPHLLRNRSEQRITIDKSRLGEKGYNASQSVALRAGFYKVAEAEGNITYVITEESADISFINGEDKQIPKKRIEELQKQINFLSRSALVLRSELEIHTGVNEYTEELKGLSDEITRHIIKVENFWIKHQRESQ
;
A
#
# COMPACT_ATOMS: atom_id res chain seq x y z
N MET A 1 2.85 -15.15 -15.40
CA MET A 1 1.84 -14.18 -14.91
C MET A 1 2.16 -13.92 -13.44
N PHE A 2 2.53 -12.69 -13.07
CA PHE A 2 2.79 -12.36 -11.66
C PHE A 2 1.46 -12.31 -10.92
N ASP A 3 1.33 -13.12 -9.87
CA ASP A 3 0.13 -13.14 -9.03
C ASP A 3 0.18 -11.94 -8.06
N MET A 4 -0.42 -10.82 -8.47
CA MET A 4 -0.42 -9.60 -7.64
C MET A 4 -1.24 -9.72 -6.35
N THR A 5 -2.00 -10.80 -6.17
CA THR A 5 -2.79 -11.04 -4.96
C THR A 5 -1.97 -11.70 -3.87
N TYR A 6 -1.09 -12.65 -4.25
CA TYR A 6 -0.36 -13.48 -3.29
C TYR A 6 1.15 -13.28 -3.31
N ASP A 7 1.74 -12.58 -4.29
CA ASP A 7 3.19 -12.37 -4.36
C ASP A 7 3.60 -11.08 -3.61
N LEU A 8 4.63 -11.17 -2.76
CA LEU A 8 5.14 -10.01 -2.03
C LEU A 8 6.17 -9.28 -2.88
N HIS A 9 5.82 -8.06 -3.30
CA HIS A 9 6.73 -7.17 -4.01
C HIS A 9 7.36 -6.16 -3.05
N ALA A 10 8.69 -6.26 -2.87
CA ALA A 10 9.45 -5.32 -2.05
C ALA A 10 10.45 -4.53 -2.90
N TYR A 11 10.46 -3.21 -2.72
CA TYR A 11 11.42 -2.32 -3.35
C TYR A 11 12.03 -1.37 -2.32
N VAL A 12 13.36 -1.31 -2.28
CA VAL A 12 14.11 -0.38 -1.42
C VAL A 12 14.77 0.67 -2.29
N LEU A 13 14.49 1.94 -1.97
CA LEU A 13 15.10 3.10 -2.61
C LEU A 13 16.64 3.02 -2.56
N PRO A 14 17.37 3.40 -3.62
CA PRO A 14 18.82 3.24 -3.72
C PRO A 14 19.59 3.76 -2.49
N ASN A 15 19.20 4.92 -1.96
CA ASN A 15 19.84 5.58 -0.81
C ASN A 15 19.71 4.80 0.51
N PHE A 16 18.80 3.82 0.57
CA PHE A 16 18.51 3.02 1.76
C PHE A 16 18.87 1.53 1.57
N ARG A 17 19.48 1.17 0.45
CA ARG A 17 19.92 -0.22 0.20
C ARG A 17 21.12 -0.57 1.08
N LYS A 18 21.31 -1.88 1.33
CA LYS A 18 22.40 -2.46 2.15
C LYS A 18 22.42 -2.02 3.62
N GLN A 19 21.40 -1.32 4.11
CA GLN A 19 21.24 -0.94 5.51
C GLN A 19 20.45 -1.98 6.32
N GLY A 20 20.13 -3.14 5.73
CA GLY A 20 19.41 -4.22 6.42
C GLY A 20 17.91 -4.03 6.59
N HIS A 21 17.33 -2.88 6.19
CA HIS A 21 15.89 -2.57 6.38
C HIS A 21 14.97 -3.72 5.97
N LEU A 22 15.13 -4.26 4.77
CA LEU A 22 14.27 -5.35 4.29
C LEU A 22 14.53 -6.67 5.04
N SER A 23 15.79 -6.96 5.37
CA SER A 23 16.16 -8.15 6.14
C SER A 23 15.63 -8.14 7.57
N LEU A 24 15.41 -6.96 8.15
CA LEU A 24 14.84 -6.79 9.48
C LEU A 24 13.30 -6.77 9.41
N ALA A 25 12.74 -5.94 8.52
CA ALA A 25 11.29 -5.76 8.43
C ALA A 25 10.54 -7.03 7.98
N LEU A 26 11.14 -7.85 7.09
CA LEU A 26 10.51 -9.07 6.62
C LEU A 26 10.13 -10.03 7.77
N PRO A 27 11.10 -10.56 8.55
CA PRO A 27 10.78 -11.48 9.63
C PRO A 27 10.08 -10.81 10.83
N GLN A 28 10.36 -9.52 11.10
CA GLN A 28 9.86 -8.87 12.33
C GLN A 28 8.44 -8.31 12.23
N SER A 29 8.01 -7.87 11.04
CA SER A 29 6.72 -7.18 10.90
C SER A 29 5.91 -7.58 9.68
N ILE A 30 6.54 -7.71 8.50
CA ILE A 30 5.81 -7.94 7.24
C ILE A 30 5.26 -9.37 7.19
N ILE A 31 6.10 -10.38 7.33
CA ILE A 31 5.70 -11.79 7.25
C ILE A 31 4.72 -12.18 8.36
N PRO A 32 4.96 -11.84 9.65
CA PRO A 32 4.00 -12.08 10.73
C PRO A 32 2.61 -11.54 10.41
N HIS A 33 2.53 -10.34 9.83
CA HIS A 33 1.26 -9.73 9.48
C HIS A 33 0.57 -10.40 8.29
N LEU A 34 1.33 -10.75 7.24
CA LEU A 34 0.77 -11.42 6.05
C LEU A 34 0.18 -12.78 6.37
N LEU A 35 0.84 -13.54 7.26
CA LEU A 35 0.40 -14.88 7.65
C LEU A 35 -0.84 -14.88 8.57
N ARG A 36 -1.32 -13.72 9.07
CA ARG A 36 -2.59 -13.65 9.83
C ARG A 36 -3.81 -14.03 9.00
N ASN A 37 -3.76 -13.73 7.71
CA ASN A 37 -4.90 -13.86 6.79
C ASN A 37 -4.62 -14.87 5.67
N ARG A 38 -3.48 -15.56 5.71
CA ARG A 38 -2.97 -16.42 4.64
C ARG A 38 -2.20 -17.58 5.25
N SER A 39 -2.38 -18.79 4.71
CA SER A 39 -1.63 -19.97 5.14
C SER A 39 -0.16 -19.93 4.73
N GLU A 40 0.15 -19.19 3.67
CA GLU A 40 1.50 -19.08 3.13
C GLU A 40 1.71 -17.73 2.42
N GLN A 41 2.98 -17.36 2.26
CA GLN A 41 3.40 -16.22 1.48
C GLN A 41 4.47 -16.66 0.47
N ARG A 42 4.31 -16.23 -0.79
CA ARG A 42 5.25 -16.54 -1.87
C ARG A 42 6.06 -15.31 -2.29
N ILE A 43 7.26 -15.54 -2.76
CA ILE A 43 8.07 -14.55 -3.48
C ILE A 43 8.71 -15.20 -4.70
N THR A 44 8.78 -14.44 -5.79
CA THR A 44 9.52 -14.84 -6.99
C THR A 44 10.73 -13.94 -7.19
N ILE A 45 11.92 -14.54 -7.32
CA ILE A 45 13.16 -13.84 -7.60
C ILE A 45 13.59 -14.18 -9.03
N ASP A 46 13.50 -13.18 -9.90
CA ASP A 46 13.93 -13.26 -11.29
C ASP A 46 15.43 -13.01 -11.41
N LYS A 47 16.21 -14.09 -11.65
CA LYS A 47 17.67 -14.01 -11.82
C LYS A 47 18.05 -13.29 -13.10
N SER A 48 17.26 -13.44 -14.17
CA SER A 48 17.54 -12.86 -15.48
C SER A 48 17.45 -11.33 -15.44
N ARG A 49 16.46 -10.79 -14.70
CA ARG A 49 16.26 -9.34 -14.54
C ARG A 49 17.21 -8.70 -13.54
N LEU A 50 17.51 -9.39 -12.43
CA LEU A 50 18.34 -8.82 -11.34
C LEU A 50 19.85 -8.95 -11.58
N GLY A 51 20.25 -9.85 -12.47
CA GLY A 51 21.64 -10.27 -12.59
C GLY A 51 22.14 -11.03 -11.36
N GLU A 52 23.34 -11.61 -11.44
CA GLU A 52 23.85 -12.53 -10.42
C GLU A 52 24.01 -11.89 -9.03
N LYS A 53 24.54 -10.66 -8.97
CA LYS A 53 24.70 -9.93 -7.70
C LYS A 53 23.36 -9.59 -7.04
N GLY A 54 22.37 -9.16 -7.84
CA GLY A 54 21.05 -8.83 -7.34
C GLY A 54 20.29 -10.08 -6.88
N TYR A 55 20.41 -11.16 -7.65
CA TYR A 55 19.86 -12.47 -7.29
C TYR A 55 20.42 -12.96 -5.95
N ASN A 56 21.74 -13.01 -5.78
CA ASN A 56 22.38 -13.51 -4.54
C ASN A 56 21.99 -12.66 -3.32
N ALA A 57 21.88 -11.34 -3.49
CA ALA A 57 21.42 -10.45 -2.43
C ALA A 57 19.96 -10.75 -2.05
N SER A 58 19.05 -10.80 -3.03
CA SER A 58 17.62 -11.08 -2.77
C SER A 58 17.41 -12.48 -2.18
N GLN A 59 18.14 -13.48 -2.67
CA GLN A 59 18.11 -14.84 -2.13
C GLN A 59 18.57 -14.88 -0.67
N SER A 60 19.66 -14.20 -0.34
CA SER A 60 20.16 -14.14 1.04
C SER A 60 19.14 -13.49 1.98
N VAL A 61 18.42 -12.46 1.52
CA VAL A 61 17.36 -11.81 2.29
C VAL A 61 16.18 -12.75 2.49
N ALA A 62 15.74 -13.43 1.43
CA ALA A 62 14.64 -14.40 1.48
C ALA A 62 14.90 -15.53 2.48
N LEU A 63 16.08 -16.17 2.38
CA LEU A 63 16.45 -17.27 3.26
C LEU A 63 16.56 -16.80 4.72
N ARG A 64 17.14 -15.62 4.96
CA ARG A 64 17.22 -15.04 6.33
C ARG A 64 15.85 -14.74 6.91
N ALA A 65 14.90 -14.36 6.06
CA ALA A 65 13.52 -14.12 6.48
C ALA A 65 12.71 -15.41 6.70
N GLY A 66 13.31 -16.59 6.50
CA GLY A 66 12.69 -17.90 6.75
C GLY A 66 12.01 -18.52 5.53
N PHE A 67 12.10 -17.91 4.35
CA PHE A 67 11.57 -18.52 3.13
C PHE A 67 12.43 -19.73 2.70
N TYR A 68 11.80 -20.77 2.19
CA TYR A 68 12.46 -21.92 1.57
C TYR A 68 12.11 -22.03 0.08
N LYS A 69 13.03 -22.56 -0.72
CA LYS A 69 12.88 -22.69 -2.18
C LYS A 69 11.92 -23.84 -2.49
N VAL A 70 10.96 -23.60 -3.40
CA VAL A 70 9.97 -24.62 -3.82
C VAL A 70 10.02 -24.95 -5.31
N ALA A 71 10.41 -24.01 -6.16
CA ALA A 71 10.41 -24.21 -7.60
C ALA A 71 11.44 -23.30 -8.30
N GLU A 72 11.88 -23.75 -9.47
CA GLU A 72 12.70 -22.97 -10.41
C GLU A 72 12.21 -23.24 -11.83
N ALA A 73 11.81 -22.18 -12.53
CA ALA A 73 11.34 -22.26 -13.91
C ALA A 73 11.83 -21.03 -14.69
N GLU A 74 12.43 -21.25 -15.85
CA GLU A 74 12.84 -20.19 -16.79
C GLU A 74 13.66 -19.05 -16.15
N GLY A 75 14.54 -19.36 -15.19
CA GLY A 75 15.37 -18.36 -14.50
C GLY A 75 14.66 -17.59 -13.38
N ASN A 76 13.38 -17.89 -13.12
CA ASN A 76 12.64 -17.44 -11.95
C ASN A 76 12.70 -18.51 -10.87
N ILE A 77 12.99 -18.09 -9.64
CA ILE A 77 13.02 -19.00 -8.48
C ILE A 77 11.96 -18.55 -7.49
N THR A 78 11.07 -19.47 -7.15
CA THR A 78 9.97 -19.25 -6.20
C THR A 78 10.36 -19.76 -4.83
N TYR A 79 10.12 -18.91 -3.82
CA TYR A 79 10.30 -19.24 -2.42
C TYR A 79 8.98 -19.07 -1.66
N VAL A 80 8.79 -19.85 -0.60
CA VAL A 80 7.57 -19.88 0.21
C VAL A 80 7.94 -19.81 1.69
N ILE A 81 7.09 -19.16 2.48
CA ILE A 81 7.09 -19.22 3.95
C ILE A 81 5.67 -19.53 4.44
N THR A 82 5.59 -20.38 5.46
CA THR A 82 4.36 -20.76 6.17
C THR A 82 4.48 -20.37 7.64
N GLU A 83 3.35 -20.33 8.35
CA GLU A 83 3.31 -20.06 9.80
C GLU A 83 4.19 -21.03 10.60
N GLU A 84 4.17 -22.32 10.26
CA GLU A 84 5.00 -23.36 10.92
C GLU A 84 6.50 -23.14 10.75
N SER A 85 6.91 -22.59 9.61
CA SER A 85 8.33 -22.38 9.26
C SER A 85 8.90 -21.06 9.76
N ALA A 86 8.03 -20.14 10.20
CA ALA A 86 8.42 -18.82 10.61
C ALA A 86 8.64 -18.79 12.14
N ASP A 87 9.83 -18.37 12.57
CA ASP A 87 10.08 -18.05 13.99
C ASP A 87 9.48 -16.67 14.28
N ILE A 88 8.16 -16.64 14.41
CA ILE A 88 7.36 -15.40 14.50
C ILE A 88 7.42 -14.87 15.94
N SER A 89 8.45 -14.10 16.27
CA SER A 89 8.40 -13.23 17.46
C SER A 89 7.52 -12.02 17.14
N PHE A 90 6.21 -12.16 17.29
CA PHE A 90 5.28 -11.09 16.97
C PHE A 90 5.43 -9.91 17.92
N ILE A 91 5.74 -8.75 17.37
CA ILE A 91 5.66 -7.48 18.10
C ILE A 91 4.21 -7.00 17.96
N ASN A 92 3.48 -7.00 19.08
CA ASN A 92 2.15 -6.38 19.14
C ASN A 92 2.33 -4.88 18.79
N GLY A 93 1.96 -4.51 17.57
CA GLY A 93 1.94 -3.11 17.16
C GLY A 93 0.80 -2.40 17.88
N GLU A 94 1.06 -1.21 18.39
CA GLU A 94 0.00 -0.32 18.84
C GLU A 94 -0.58 0.40 17.61
N ASP A 95 -1.86 0.20 17.34
CA ASP A 95 -2.57 0.96 16.31
C ASP A 95 -2.56 2.44 16.70
N LYS A 96 -1.75 3.23 15.97
CA LYS A 96 -1.71 4.67 16.19
C LYS A 96 -2.96 5.30 15.62
N GLN A 97 -3.74 5.93 16.49
CA GLN A 97 -4.87 6.74 16.07
C GLN A 97 -4.41 7.83 15.09
N ILE A 98 -5.22 8.07 14.05
CA ILE A 98 -4.98 9.18 13.13
C ILE A 98 -5.10 10.49 13.94
N PRO A 99 -4.08 11.35 13.97
CA PRO A 99 -4.16 12.60 14.71
C PRO A 99 -5.16 13.55 14.03
N LYS A 100 -5.88 14.35 14.81
CA LYS A 100 -6.85 15.34 14.30
C LYS A 100 -6.28 16.23 13.19
N LYS A 101 -5.03 16.69 13.36
CA LYS A 101 -4.32 17.48 12.34
C LYS A 101 -4.29 16.80 10.97
N ARG A 102 -4.11 15.47 10.93
CA ARG A 102 -4.10 14.72 9.67
C ARG A 102 -5.49 14.66 9.04
N ILE A 103 -6.56 14.56 9.84
CA ILE A 103 -7.94 14.65 9.34
C ILE A 103 -8.21 16.03 8.72
N GLU A 104 -7.78 17.10 9.37
CA GLU A 104 -7.90 18.46 8.84
C GLU A 104 -7.14 18.64 7.51
N GLU A 105 -5.96 18.03 7.37
CA GLU A 105 -5.23 18.00 6.09
C GLU A 105 -5.99 17.26 4.99
N LEU A 106 -6.59 16.10 5.30
CA LEU A 106 -7.40 15.34 4.34
C LEU A 106 -8.66 16.11 3.92
N GLN A 107 -9.33 16.77 4.85
CA GLN A 107 -10.47 17.65 4.55
C GLN A 107 -10.07 18.80 3.62
N LYS A 108 -8.89 19.42 3.84
CA LYS A 108 -8.34 20.43 2.94
C LYS A 108 -8.09 19.90 1.53
N GLN A 109 -7.57 18.67 1.40
CA GLN A 109 -7.35 18.03 0.10
C GLN A 109 -8.67 17.76 -0.63
N ILE A 110 -9.69 17.26 0.06
CA ILE A 110 -11.03 17.04 -0.52
C ILE A 110 -11.65 18.35 -1.00
N ASN A 111 -11.58 19.41 -0.18
CA ASN A 111 -12.08 20.73 -0.55
C ASN A 111 -11.31 21.30 -1.75
N PHE A 112 -10.00 21.09 -1.83
CA PHE A 112 -9.22 21.48 -3.00
C PHE A 112 -9.73 20.79 -4.27
N LEU A 113 -9.91 19.47 -4.25
CA LEU A 113 -10.40 18.71 -5.41
C LEU A 113 -11.80 19.14 -5.87
N SER A 114 -12.73 19.36 -4.92
CA SER A 114 -14.07 19.88 -5.25
C SER A 114 -13.97 21.25 -5.94
N ARG A 115 -13.15 22.17 -5.40
CA ARG A 115 -12.94 23.49 -6.02
C ARG A 115 -12.30 23.39 -7.40
N SER A 116 -11.37 22.46 -7.61
CA SER A 116 -10.78 22.23 -8.92
C SER A 116 -11.84 21.82 -9.95
N ALA A 117 -12.79 20.95 -9.58
CA ALA A 117 -13.90 20.59 -10.46
C ALA A 117 -14.79 21.79 -10.81
N LEU A 118 -15.05 22.70 -9.85
CA LEU A 118 -15.80 23.93 -10.09
C LEU A 118 -15.06 24.94 -10.98
N VAL A 119 -13.72 25.01 -10.87
CA VAL A 119 -12.90 25.85 -11.76
C VAL A 119 -12.98 25.33 -13.19
N LEU A 120 -12.81 24.02 -13.40
CA LEU A 120 -12.95 23.40 -14.72
C LEU A 120 -14.33 23.65 -15.32
N ARG A 121 -15.39 23.48 -14.52
CA ARG A 121 -16.76 23.81 -14.92
C ARG A 121 -16.86 25.26 -15.39
N SER A 122 -16.41 26.21 -14.56
CA SER A 122 -16.50 27.64 -14.87
C SER A 122 -15.79 27.98 -16.18
N GLU A 123 -14.60 27.41 -16.39
CA GLU A 123 -13.81 27.62 -17.60
C GLU A 123 -14.53 27.08 -18.85
N LEU A 124 -15.17 25.92 -18.75
CA LEU A 124 -15.97 25.36 -19.84
C LEU A 124 -17.25 26.16 -20.11
N GLU A 125 -17.99 26.53 -19.06
CA GLU A 125 -19.22 27.33 -19.19
C GLU A 125 -18.97 28.67 -19.89
N ILE A 126 -17.82 29.31 -19.66
CA ILE A 126 -17.43 30.55 -20.34
C ILE A 126 -17.35 30.36 -21.86
N HIS A 127 -16.88 29.20 -22.33
CA HIS A 127 -16.62 28.96 -23.75
C HIS A 127 -17.75 28.21 -24.46
N THR A 128 -18.51 27.39 -23.75
CA THR A 128 -19.52 26.49 -24.32
C THR A 128 -20.93 26.72 -23.81
N GLY A 129 -21.11 27.65 -22.86
CA GLY A 129 -22.35 27.78 -22.11
C GLY A 129 -22.62 26.58 -21.18
N VAL A 130 -23.74 26.64 -20.47
CA VAL A 130 -24.20 25.55 -19.59
C VAL A 130 -24.73 24.40 -20.45
N ASN A 131 -24.20 23.20 -20.21
CA ASN A 131 -24.59 21.96 -20.85
C ASN A 131 -24.54 20.77 -19.87
N GLU A 132 -24.92 19.59 -20.34
CA GLU A 132 -24.97 18.34 -19.56
C GLU A 132 -23.66 18.07 -18.82
N TYR A 133 -22.52 18.16 -19.51
CA TYR A 133 -21.21 17.91 -18.92
C TYR A 133 -20.83 18.93 -17.84
N THR A 134 -21.16 20.21 -18.02
CA THR A 134 -20.90 21.23 -16.99
C THR A 134 -21.74 21.01 -15.72
N GLU A 135 -22.95 20.46 -15.85
CA GLU A 135 -23.77 20.08 -14.69
C GLU A 135 -23.28 18.76 -14.05
N GLU A 136 -22.72 17.82 -14.82
CA GLU A 136 -22.01 16.65 -14.26
C GLU A 136 -20.83 17.08 -13.38
N LEU A 137 -20.01 18.05 -13.82
CA LEU A 137 -18.89 18.56 -13.03
C LEU A 137 -19.32 19.23 -11.71
N LYS A 138 -20.48 19.90 -11.72
CA LYS A 138 -21.10 20.43 -10.51
C LYS A 138 -21.54 19.32 -9.58
N GLY A 139 -22.24 18.30 -10.11
CA GLY A 139 -22.65 17.13 -9.35
C GLY A 139 -21.47 16.40 -8.71
N LEU A 140 -20.37 16.25 -9.45
CA LEU A 140 -19.11 15.68 -8.97
C LEU A 140 -18.51 16.52 -7.83
N SER A 141 -18.45 17.84 -7.98
CA SER A 141 -17.98 18.74 -6.92
C SER A 141 -18.81 18.59 -5.64
N ASP A 142 -20.13 18.55 -5.76
CA ASP A 142 -21.03 18.37 -4.62
C ASP A 142 -20.82 17.00 -3.96
N GLU A 143 -20.60 15.96 -4.76
CA GLU A 143 -20.27 14.63 -4.25
C GLU A 143 -18.96 14.62 -3.47
N ILE A 144 -17.89 15.16 -4.04
CA ILE A 144 -16.58 15.28 -3.39
C ILE A 144 -16.73 16.06 -2.07
N THR A 145 -17.47 17.16 -2.06
CA THR A 145 -17.70 17.99 -0.86
C THR A 145 -18.33 17.19 0.28
N ARG A 146 -19.29 16.31 -0.02
CA ARG A 146 -19.92 15.46 1.00
C ARG A 146 -18.92 14.56 1.73
N HIS A 147 -17.77 14.25 1.13
CA HIS A 147 -16.73 13.45 1.78
C HIS A 147 -15.99 14.16 2.91
N ILE A 148 -16.03 15.50 2.99
CA ILE A 148 -15.42 16.28 4.09
C ILE A 148 -16.01 15.83 5.45
N ILE A 149 -17.34 15.74 5.51
CA ILE A 149 -18.08 15.32 6.71
C ILE A 149 -17.94 13.80 6.92
N LYS A 150 -17.94 13.01 5.83
CA LYS A 150 -17.77 11.54 5.95
C LYS A 150 -16.43 11.15 6.58
N VAL A 151 -15.34 11.83 6.21
CA VAL A 151 -14.01 11.57 6.79
C VAL A 151 -13.97 11.91 8.28
N GLU A 152 -14.60 13.01 8.69
CA GLU A 152 -14.70 13.37 10.10
C GLU A 152 -15.56 12.38 10.90
N ASN A 153 -16.73 12.01 10.37
CA ASN A 153 -17.61 11.01 11.00
C ASN A 153 -16.92 9.65 11.14
N PHE A 154 -16.18 9.21 10.11
CA PHE A 154 -15.40 7.98 10.15
C PHE A 154 -14.35 8.03 11.27
N TRP A 155 -13.62 9.14 11.37
CA TRP A 155 -12.60 9.33 12.41
C TRP A 155 -13.20 9.33 13.81
N ILE A 156 -14.28 10.10 14.04
CA ILE A 156 -14.98 10.15 15.34
C ILE A 156 -15.47 8.76 15.75
N LYS A 157 -16.04 7.99 14.81
CA LYS A 157 -16.52 6.64 15.08
C LYS A 157 -15.39 5.72 15.57
N HIS A 158 -14.26 5.71 14.87
CA HIS A 158 -13.13 4.86 15.24
C HIS A 158 -12.41 5.31 16.52
N GLN A 159 -12.44 6.60 16.88
CA GLN A 159 -11.95 7.03 18.19
C GLN A 159 -12.79 6.49 19.34
N ARG A 160 -14.11 6.34 19.16
CA ARG A 160 -15.02 5.80 20.18
C ARG A 160 -14.93 4.28 20.33
N GLU A 161 -14.60 3.57 19.25
CA GLU A 161 -14.42 2.11 19.26
C GLU A 161 -13.07 1.68 19.87
N SER A 162 -12.15 2.63 20.09
CA SER A 162 -10.81 2.41 20.66
C SER A 162 -10.70 2.79 22.15
N GLN A 163 -11.82 3.12 22.81
CA GLN A 163 -11.93 3.43 24.24
C GLN A 163 -12.68 2.32 24.98
#